data_AF-A0AAU6QVQ7-F1
#
_entry.id   AF-A0AAU6QVQ7-F1
#
_cell.length_a   1.000
_cell.length_b   1.000
_cell.length_c   1.000
_cell.angle_alpha   90.00
_cell.angle_beta   90.00
_cell.angle_gamma   90.00
#
_symmetry.space_group_name_H-M   'P 1'
#
loop_
_entity.id
_entity.type
_entity.pdbx_description
1 polymer ?
#
loop_
_entity_poly.entity_id
_entity_poly.type
_entity_poly.pdbx_seq_one_letter_code
_entity_poly.pdbx_strand_id
1 'polypeptide(L)'
;MASNEYTLSHQDIVKAVIIHQGIHEGFWTLNINFNVAAAHGPQMADPCLSVTIKGIGIMRASATDPLAIDAALINPSMPPSDEQAVQITAAVTGTHDSSMQFCRDVYRNVVVQSAAKTPTQTT
;
A
#
# COMPACT_ATOMS: atom_id res chain seq x y z
N MET A 1 -32.68 -1.73 9.54
CA MET A 1 -31.37 -2.38 9.75
C MET A 1 -31.18 -2.55 11.25
N ALA A 2 -30.66 -3.69 11.69
CA ALA A 2 -30.42 -3.91 13.12
C ALA A 2 -29.30 -2.97 13.59
N SER A 3 -29.37 -2.49 14.83
CA SER A 3 -28.52 -1.43 15.38
C SER A 3 -27.02 -1.76 15.48
N ASN A 4 -26.60 -2.97 15.13
CA ASN A 4 -25.23 -3.49 15.29
C ASN A 4 -24.64 -4.08 13.99
N GLU A 5 -25.15 -3.67 12.82
CA GLU A 5 -24.63 -4.12 11.53
C GLU A 5 -23.78 -3.03 10.86
N TYR A 6 -22.57 -3.38 10.43
CA TYR A 6 -21.70 -2.53 9.63
C TYR A 6 -21.46 -3.18 8.28
N THR A 7 -21.68 -2.43 7.20
CA THR A 7 -21.41 -2.86 5.83
C THR A 7 -20.27 -2.04 5.24
N LEU A 8 -19.42 -2.70 4.47
CA LEU A 8 -18.28 -2.08 3.78
C LEU A 8 -18.48 -2.20 2.28
N SER A 9 -18.04 -1.17 1.54
CA SER A 9 -17.97 -1.28 0.09
C SER A 9 -16.87 -2.27 -0.32
N HIS A 10 -16.89 -2.72 -1.58
CA HIS A 10 -15.80 -3.50 -2.16
C HIS A 10 -14.44 -2.82 -1.90
N GLN A 11 -14.36 -1.52 -2.16
CA GLN A 11 -13.11 -0.78 -2.03
C GLN A 11 -12.63 -0.72 -0.58
N ASP A 12 -13.53 -0.54 0.37
CA ASP A 12 -13.16 -0.42 1.78
C ASP A 12 -12.64 -1.75 2.32
N ILE A 13 -13.23 -2.88 1.91
CA ILE A 13 -12.72 -4.21 2.25
C ILE A 13 -11.31 -4.40 1.69
N VAL A 14 -11.08 -4.08 0.41
CA VAL A 14 -9.75 -4.23 -0.21
C VAL A 14 -8.72 -3.34 0.47
N LYS A 15 -9.04 -2.06 0.73
CA LYS A 15 -8.16 -1.13 1.46
C LYS A 15 -7.82 -1.63 2.86
N ALA A 16 -8.82 -2.10 3.60
CA ALA A 16 -8.63 -2.64 4.95
C ALA A 16 -7.69 -3.84 4.94
N VAL A 17 -7.84 -4.76 3.97
CA VAL A 17 -6.94 -5.93 3.84
C VAL A 17 -5.52 -5.49 3.46
N ILE A 18 -5.34 -4.55 2.52
CA ILE A 18 -4.02 -4.02 2.13
C ILE A 18 -3.28 -3.47 3.36
N ILE A 19 -3.93 -2.61 4.15
CA ILE A 19 -3.34 -2.00 5.34
C ILE A 19 -3.05 -3.08 6.39
N HIS A 20 -4.02 -3.95 6.68
CA HIS A 20 -3.89 -5.00 7.68
C HIS A 20 -2.74 -5.97 7.37
N GLN A 21 -2.48 -6.26 6.08
CA GLN A 21 -1.42 -7.16 5.64
C GLN A 21 -0.07 -6.46 5.42
N GLY A 22 0.02 -5.13 5.60
CA GLY A 22 1.26 -4.39 5.36
C GLY A 22 1.70 -4.42 3.89
N ILE A 23 0.75 -4.43 2.96
CA ILE A 23 1.05 -4.44 1.53
C ILE A 23 1.25 -3.00 1.07
N HIS A 24 2.38 -2.72 0.42
CA HIS A 24 2.78 -1.35 0.05
C HIS A 24 2.81 -1.11 -1.46
N GLU A 25 2.64 -2.16 -2.28
CA GLU A 25 2.84 -2.07 -3.72
C GLU A 25 1.86 -2.92 -4.53
N GLY A 26 1.68 -2.53 -5.78
CA GLY A 26 0.88 -3.23 -6.76
C GLY A 26 -0.61 -2.93 -6.66
N PHE A 27 -1.34 -3.48 -7.63
CA PHE A 27 -2.78 -3.33 -7.78
C PHE A 27 -3.49 -4.58 -7.27
N TRP A 28 -4.50 -4.39 -6.43
CA TRP A 28 -5.18 -5.48 -5.74
C TRP A 28 -6.70 -5.35 -5.84
N THR A 29 -7.38 -6.48 -5.96
CA THR A 29 -8.86 -6.55 -6.04
C THR A 29 -9.39 -7.62 -5.09
N LEU A 30 -10.67 -7.54 -4.74
CA LEU A 30 -11.33 -8.52 -3.88
C LEU A 30 -11.37 -9.90 -4.56
N ASN A 31 -10.99 -10.92 -3.83
CA ASN A 31 -11.13 -12.32 -4.22
C ASN A 31 -12.13 -13.02 -3.31
N ILE A 32 -13.14 -13.67 -3.90
CA ILE A 32 -14.07 -14.53 -3.18
C ILE A 32 -14.00 -15.93 -3.78
N ASN A 33 -13.54 -16.89 -2.99
CA ASN A 33 -13.46 -18.29 -3.40
C ASN A 33 -14.77 -18.98 -3.05
N PHE A 34 -15.49 -19.46 -4.06
CA PHE A 34 -16.69 -20.26 -3.88
C PHE A 34 -16.38 -21.75 -4.01
N ASN A 35 -17.09 -22.56 -3.24
CA ASN A 35 -17.24 -23.98 -3.46
C ASN A 35 -18.67 -24.24 -3.94
N VAL A 36 -18.81 -25.01 -5.02
CA VAL A 36 -20.11 -25.38 -5.58
C VAL A 36 -20.22 -26.90 -5.52
N ALA A 37 -21.25 -27.39 -4.86
CA ALA A 37 -21.53 -28.80 -4.73
C ALA A 37 -22.95 -29.09 -5.23
N ALA A 38 -23.09 -30.07 -6.12
CA ALA A 38 -24.37 -30.58 -6.55
C ALA A 38 -24.55 -32.00 -6.00
N ALA A 39 -25.75 -32.34 -5.54
CA ALA A 39 -26.05 -33.64 -4.97
C ALA A 39 -27.46 -34.11 -5.34
N HIS A 40 -27.58 -35.42 -5.60
CA HIS A 40 -28.83 -36.14 -5.78
C HIS A 40 -28.58 -37.62 -5.50
N GLY A 41 -29.52 -38.32 -4.87
CA GLY A 41 -29.44 -39.76 -4.60
C GLY A 41 -30.29 -40.20 -3.41
N PRO A 42 -30.11 -41.43 -2.91
CA PRO A 42 -30.95 -41.99 -1.84
C PRO A 42 -30.98 -41.17 -0.54
N GLN A 43 -29.90 -40.44 -0.24
CA GLN A 43 -29.79 -39.56 0.92
C GLN A 43 -30.25 -38.11 0.64
N MET A 44 -30.44 -37.75 -0.63
CA MET A 44 -30.87 -36.43 -1.07
C MET A 44 -31.76 -36.60 -2.32
N ALA A 45 -33.04 -36.91 -2.07
CA ALA A 45 -33.98 -37.32 -3.09
C ALA A 45 -34.25 -36.23 -4.12
N ASP A 46 -34.29 -34.97 -3.69
CA ASP A 46 -34.42 -33.83 -4.58
C ASP A 46 -33.03 -33.35 -5.03
N PRO A 47 -32.81 -33.09 -6.33
CA PRO A 47 -31.57 -32.48 -6.81
C PRO A 47 -31.32 -31.14 -6.12
N CYS A 48 -30.14 -31.01 -5.51
CA CYS A 48 -29.76 -29.83 -4.75
C CYS A 48 -28.45 -29.24 -5.28
N LEU A 49 -28.35 -27.91 -5.24
CA LEU A 49 -27.13 -27.16 -5.45
C LEU A 49 -26.81 -26.37 -4.17
N SER A 50 -25.60 -26.53 -3.64
CA SER A 50 -25.07 -25.74 -2.54
C SER A 50 -23.91 -24.87 -3.04
N VAL A 51 -23.98 -23.58 -2.74
CA VAL A 51 -22.91 -22.62 -2.99
C VAL A 51 -22.42 -22.10 -1.64
N THR A 52 -21.15 -22.35 -1.34
CA THR A 52 -20.53 -21.96 -0.07
C THR A 52 -19.34 -21.03 -0.33
N ILE A 53 -19.18 -20.00 0.49
CA ILE A 53 -17.96 -19.17 0.48
C ILE A 53 -16.88 -19.93 1.23
N LYS A 54 -15.81 -20.32 0.53
CA LYS A 54 -14.65 -20.99 1.12
C LYS A 54 -13.68 -19.99 1.75
N GLY A 55 -13.58 -18.79 1.20
CA GLY A 55 -12.72 -17.74 1.73
C GLY A 55 -12.86 -16.43 0.99
N ILE A 56 -12.56 -15.35 1.70
CA ILE A 56 -12.56 -13.97 1.20
C ILE A 56 -11.16 -13.41 1.41
N GLY A 57 -10.61 -12.73 0.41
CA GLY A 57 -9.29 -12.12 0.48
C GLY A 57 -9.09 -11.12 -0.65
N ILE A 58 -7.83 -10.88 -1.01
CA ILE A 58 -7.47 -10.07 -2.17
C ILE A 58 -6.52 -10.84 -3.07
N MET A 59 -6.49 -10.48 -4.35
CA MET A 59 -5.53 -11.00 -5.32
C MET A 59 -4.89 -9.85 -6.11
N ARG A 60 -3.72 -10.10 -6.70
CA ARG A 60 -3.12 -9.15 -7.65
C ARG A 60 -4.03 -8.97 -8.85
N ALA A 61 -4.14 -7.73 -9.32
CA ALA A 61 -4.95 -7.33 -10.45
C ALA A 61 -4.12 -6.49 -11.44
N SER A 62 -4.64 -6.33 -12.66
CA SER A 62 -4.09 -5.37 -13.62
C SER A 62 -4.39 -3.94 -13.15
N ALA A 63 -3.50 -2.99 -13.45
CA ALA A 63 -3.78 -1.57 -13.26
C ALA A 63 -4.97 -1.06 -14.10
N THR A 64 -5.36 -1.81 -15.15
CA THR A 64 -6.52 -1.50 -15.99
C THR A 64 -7.83 -2.08 -15.46
N ASP A 65 -7.80 -2.88 -14.40
CA ASP A 65 -9.01 -3.44 -13.80
C ASP A 65 -9.74 -2.32 -13.02
N PRO A 66 -11.02 -2.05 -13.31
CA PRO A 66 -11.78 -0.98 -12.66
C PRO A 66 -11.98 -1.20 -11.15
N LEU A 67 -11.81 -2.42 -10.65
CA LEU A 67 -11.92 -2.77 -9.23
C LEU A 67 -10.56 -2.82 -8.53
N ALA A 68 -9.46 -2.66 -9.26
CA ALA A 68 -8.14 -2.66 -8.68
C ALA A 68 -7.86 -1.40 -7.84
N ILE A 69 -7.21 -1.61 -6.71
CA ILE A 69 -6.75 -0.57 -5.81
C ILE A 69 -5.23 -0.61 -5.74
N ASP A 70 -4.61 0.55 -5.96
CA ASP A 70 -3.17 0.73 -5.81
C ASP A 70 -2.78 0.75 -4.32
N ALA A 71 -2.02 -0.25 -3.88
CA ALA A 71 -1.56 -0.34 -2.51
C ALA A 71 -0.60 0.79 -2.13
N ALA A 72 0.15 1.37 -3.08
CA ALA A 72 1.08 2.45 -2.80
C ALA A 72 0.37 3.75 -2.39
N LEU A 73 -0.86 3.95 -2.88
CA LEU A 73 -1.69 5.10 -2.50
C LEU A 73 -2.37 4.91 -1.15
N ILE A 74 -2.69 3.67 -0.78
CA ILE A 74 -3.45 3.35 0.43
C ILE A 74 -2.55 3.11 1.63
N ASN A 75 -1.38 2.52 1.41
CA ASN A 75 -0.43 2.15 2.44
C ASN A 75 1.01 2.42 1.97
N PRO A 76 1.41 3.70 1.83
CA PRO A 76 2.73 4.04 1.32
C PRO A 76 3.84 3.48 2.22
N SER A 77 4.90 2.96 1.60
CA SER A 77 6.10 2.55 2.34
C SER A 77 6.75 3.79 2.94
N MET A 78 6.95 3.81 4.25
CA MET A 78 7.73 4.87 4.89
C MET A 78 9.17 4.77 4.38
N PRO A 79 9.79 5.88 3.92
CA PRO A 79 11.21 5.85 3.61
C PRO A 79 11.97 5.38 4.86
N PRO A 80 13.05 4.60 4.71
CA PRO A 80 13.84 4.18 5.86
C PRO A 80 14.23 5.44 6.63
N SER A 81 13.78 5.54 7.89
CA SER A 81 14.21 6.62 8.76
C SER A 81 15.73 6.55 8.86
N ASP A 82 16.38 7.69 8.70
CA ASP A 82 17.83 7.85 8.64
C ASP A 82 18.58 7.42 9.93
N GLU A 83 18.00 6.61 10.81
CA GLU A 83 18.73 6.02 11.94
C GLU A 83 19.82 5.04 11.48
N GLN A 84 19.71 4.44 10.28
CA GLN A 84 20.79 3.65 9.68
C GLN A 84 21.75 4.48 8.81
N ALA A 85 21.32 5.61 8.25
CA ALA A 85 22.19 6.52 7.49
C ALA A 85 23.14 7.32 8.42
N VAL A 86 22.69 7.62 9.64
CA VAL A 86 23.51 8.33 10.66
C VAL A 86 24.64 7.44 11.20
N GLN A 87 24.48 6.11 11.25
CA GLN A 87 25.56 5.22 11.71
C GLN A 87 26.67 5.02 10.69
N ILE A 88 26.36 5.04 9.38
CA ILE A 88 27.36 4.82 8.32
C ILE A 88 28.26 6.05 8.14
N THR A 89 27.74 7.26 8.42
CA THR A 89 28.53 8.50 8.32
C THR A 89 29.39 8.78 9.56
N ALA A 90 28.99 8.32 10.76
CA ALA A 90 29.78 8.49 11.99
C ALA A 90 31.08 7.66 12.01
N ALA A 91 31.18 6.60 11.20
CA ALA A 91 32.36 5.73 11.15
C ALA A 91 33.45 6.18 10.15
N VAL A 92 33.22 7.23 9.36
CA VAL A 92 34.09 7.63 8.22
C VAL A 92 34.87 8.93 8.44
N THR A 93 35.02 9.44 9.67
CA THR A 93 36.03 10.49 9.91
C THR A 93 36.52 10.51 11.34
N GLY A 94 37.56 9.72 11.61
CA GLY A 94 38.29 9.72 12.87
C GLY A 94 39.79 9.86 12.65
N THR A 95 40.24 10.95 12.04
CA THR A 95 41.62 11.44 12.26
C THR A 95 41.55 12.70 13.10
N HIS A 96 42.07 12.53 14.31
CA HIS A 96 42.23 13.49 15.38
C HIS A 96 42.94 14.76 14.90
N ASP A 97 42.27 15.91 14.93
CA ASP A 97 42.97 17.14 15.31
C ASP A 97 42.04 18.19 15.93
N SER A 98 42.58 18.86 16.93
CA SER A 98 41.89 19.69 17.90
C SER A 98 41.68 21.12 17.39
N SER A 99 40.43 21.54 17.18
CA SER A 99 40.04 22.97 17.29
C SER A 99 38.52 23.13 17.29
N MET A 100 37.98 23.78 18.33
CA MET A 100 36.58 24.17 18.41
C MET A 100 36.28 25.31 17.42
N GLN A 101 35.67 24.99 16.28
CA GLN A 101 35.14 25.98 15.34
C GLN A 101 33.60 25.86 15.27
N PHE A 102 32.92 26.91 15.71
CA PHE A 102 31.46 27.06 15.75
C PHE A 102 30.78 26.82 14.38
N CYS A 103 29.85 25.88 14.29
CA CYS A 103 29.04 25.63 13.08
C CYS A 103 27.70 26.39 13.14
N ARG A 104 27.67 27.64 12.66
CA ARG A 104 26.42 28.41 12.46
C ARG A 104 25.77 28.21 11.08
N ASP A 105 26.31 27.32 10.24
CA ASP A 105 25.97 27.23 8.80
C ASP A 105 25.18 25.98 8.39
N VAL A 106 24.74 25.14 9.32
CA VAL A 106 24.09 23.85 8.97
C VAL A 106 22.71 24.01 8.31
N TYR A 107 22.05 25.16 8.44
CA TYR A 107 20.71 25.38 7.87
C TYR A 107 20.68 25.91 6.44
N ARG A 108 21.82 26.07 5.74
CA ARG A 108 21.83 26.83 4.48
C ARG A 108 21.56 26.07 3.18
N ASN A 109 21.38 24.75 3.21
CA ASN A 109 21.21 23.96 1.98
C ASN A 109 19.90 23.16 1.95
N VAL A 110 18.77 23.86 1.85
CA VAL A 110 17.55 23.29 1.27
C VAL A 110 17.21 24.10 0.03
N VAL A 111 17.73 23.67 -1.12
CA VAL A 111 17.35 24.23 -2.42
C VAL A 111 16.14 23.44 -2.93
N VAL A 112 14.96 24.04 -2.82
CA VAL A 112 13.74 23.57 -3.50
C VAL A 112 13.84 24.02 -4.95
N GLN A 113 14.10 23.10 -5.88
CA GLN A 113 14.00 23.40 -7.32
C GLN A 113 12.54 23.26 -7.76
N SER A 114 11.85 24.39 -7.94
CA SER A 114 10.56 24.45 -8.64
C SER A 114 10.79 24.68 -10.14
N ALA A 115 10.40 23.71 -10.97
CA ALA A 115 10.42 23.83 -12.42
C ALA A 115 9.19 24.61 -12.90
N ALA A 116 9.38 25.84 -13.36
CA ALA A 116 8.38 26.59 -14.12
C ALA A 116 8.95 26.95 -15.49
N LYS A 117 8.44 26.28 -16.53
CA LYS A 117 8.74 26.51 -17.94
C LYS A 117 7.72 27.53 -18.48
N THR A 118 8.17 28.68 -18.96
CA THR A 118 7.31 29.70 -19.61
C THR A 118 7.71 29.84 -21.09
N PRO A 119 6.77 29.95 -22.04
CA PRO A 119 7.07 29.97 -23.47
C PRO A 119 7.41 31.38 -23.97
N THR A 120 8.41 31.47 -24.85
CA THR A 120 8.87 32.71 -25.50
C THR A 120 7.95 33.05 -26.67
N GLN A 121 7.36 34.24 -26.67
CA GLN A 121 6.68 34.85 -27.81
C GLN A 121 7.62 35.95 -28.35
N THR A 122 8.10 35.80 -29.59
CA THR A 122 8.90 36.82 -30.30
C THR A 122 8.03 37.51 -31.34
N THR A 123 8.12 38.84 -31.34
CA THR A 123 7.54 39.81 -32.26
C THR A 123 8.08 39.66 -33.68
#